data_AF-A0A4Q0YLQ3-F1
#
_entry.id   AF-A0A4Q0YLQ3-F1
#
_cell.length_a   1.000
_cell.length_b   1.000
_cell.length_c   1.000
_cell.angle_alpha   90.00
_cell.angle_beta   90.00
_cell.angle_gamma   90.00
#
_symmetry.space_group_name_H-M   'P 1'
#
loop_
_entity.id
_entity.type
_entity.pdbx_description
1 polymer ?
#
loop_
_entity_poly.entity_id
_entity_poly.type
_entity_poly.pdbx_seq_one_letter_code
_entity_poly.pdbx_strand_id
1 'polypeptide(L)' 'MKKTYKAENISCNNCANMIKASLGDEFENIEVNLNVTPKEVTLDIKDEADEKKFKEEMADIGFPVIND' A
#
# COMPACT_ATOMS: atom_id res chain seq x y z
N MET A 1 4.90 -9.13 9.56
CA MET A 1 5.36 -8.01 10.41
C MET A 1 4.78 -6.72 9.83
N LYS A 2 4.28 -5.82 10.68
CA LYS A 2 3.66 -4.57 10.21
C LYS A 2 4.74 -3.64 9.63
N LYS A 3 4.58 -3.23 8.37
CA LYS A 3 5.48 -2.31 7.66
C LYS A 3 4.70 -1.16 7.04
N THR A 4 5.33 0.01 6.94
CA THR A 4 4.74 1.23 6.37
C THR A 4 5.56 1.70 5.18
N TYR A 5 4.88 1.96 4.07
CA TYR A 5 5.46 2.38 2.80
C TYR A 5 4.89 3.72 2.36
N LYS A 6 5.73 4.54 1.73
CA LYS A 6 5.31 5.79 1.09
C LYS A 6 4.93 5.53 -0.36
N ALA A 7 3.76 5.98 -0.78
CA ALA A 7 3.24 5.76 -2.12
C ALA A 7 2.75 7.06 -2.77
N GLU A 8 2.80 7.08 -4.10
CA GLU A 8 2.30 8.19 -4.93
C GLU A 8 0.83 7.99 -5.35
N ASN A 9 0.25 9.06 -5.90
CA ASN A 9 -1.09 9.09 -6.51
C ASN A 9 -2.29 8.83 -5.57
N ILE A 10 -2.06 8.66 -4.26
CA ILE A 10 -3.13 8.54 -3.28
C ILE A 10 -3.62 9.94 -2.87
N SER A 11 -4.77 10.36 -3.40
CA SER A 11 -5.28 11.73 -3.17
C SER A 11 -6.54 11.80 -2.30
N CYS A 12 -7.30 10.72 -2.17
CA CYS A 12 -8.59 10.75 -1.46
C CYS A 12 -8.97 9.40 -0.85
N ASN A 13 -10.05 9.39 -0.07
CA ASN A 13 -10.61 8.17 0.52
C ASN A 13 -10.99 7.11 -0.52
N ASN A 14 -11.39 7.50 -1.72
CA ASN A 14 -11.68 6.52 -2.78
C ASN A 14 -10.43 5.78 -3.25
N CYS A 15 -9.27 6.45 -3.34
CA CYS A 15 -7.99 5.79 -3.61
C CYS A 15 -7.65 4.80 -2.50
N ALA A 16 -7.82 5.20 -1.23
CA ALA A 16 -7.58 4.32 -0.09
C ALA A 16 -8.49 3.08 -0.10
N ASN A 17 -9.78 3.25 -0.43
CA ASN A 17 -10.72 2.14 -0.55
C ASN A 17 -10.38 1.22 -1.73
N MET A 18 -9.94 1.78 -2.86
CA MET A 18 -9.48 0.99 -4.01
C MET A 18 -8.28 0.12 -3.64
N ILE A 19 -7.26 0.68 -2.97
CA ILE A 19 -6.09 -0.09 -2.51
C ILE A 19 -6.53 -1.26 -1.61
N LYS A 20 -7.39 -0.99 -0.64
CA LYS A 20 -7.91 -2.03 0.27
C LYS A 20 -8.72 -3.09 -0.46
N ALA A 21 -9.52 -2.71 -1.44
CA ALA A 21 -10.32 -3.65 -2.22
C ALA A 21 -9.46 -4.51 -3.16
N SER A 22 -8.44 -3.92 -3.79
CA SER A 22 -7.55 -4.65 -4.70
C SER A 22 -6.60 -5.60 -3.98
N LEU A 23 -6.11 -5.22 -2.79
CA LEU A 23 -5.08 -5.97 -2.07
C LEU A 23 -5.62 -6.82 -0.91
N GLY A 24 -6.87 -6.61 -0.50
CA GLY A 24 -7.43 -7.19 0.73
C GLY A 24 -7.60 -8.71 0.72
N ASP A 25 -7.60 -9.35 -0.46
CA ASP A 25 -7.64 -10.81 -0.59
C ASP A 25 -6.26 -11.45 -0.35
N GLU A 26 -5.18 -10.67 -0.48
CA GLU A 26 -3.81 -11.17 -0.42
C GLU A 26 -3.05 -10.67 0.81
N PHE A 27 -3.32 -9.44 1.22
CA PHE A 27 -2.62 -8.74 2.29
C PHE A 27 -3.57 -8.41 3.44
N GLU A 28 -3.06 -8.56 4.65
CA GLU A 28 -3.82 -8.33 5.88
C GLU A 28 -3.50 -6.96 6.49
N ASN A 29 -4.44 -6.43 7.28
CA ASN A 29 -4.27 -5.22 8.09
C ASN A 29 -3.86 -3.96 7.28
N ILE A 30 -4.39 -3.81 6.06
CA ILE A 30 -4.12 -2.66 5.20
C ILE A 30 -4.73 -1.38 5.79
N GLU A 31 -3.88 -0.42 6.11
CA GLU A 31 -4.21 0.93 6.59
C GLU A 31 -3.61 1.97 5.64
N VAL A 32 -4.38 2.99 5.26
CA VAL A 32 -3.91 4.07 4.39
C VAL A 32 -3.98 5.38 5.16
N ASN A 33 -2.84 6.04 5.36
CA ASN A 33 -2.73 7.30 6.07
C ASN A 33 -2.74 8.47 5.08
N LEU A 34 -3.90 9.13 4.98
CA LEU A 34 -4.09 10.30 4.12
C LEU A 34 -3.63 11.62 4.76
N ASN A 35 -3.19 11.61 6.02
CA ASN A 35 -2.84 12.84 6.78
C ASN A 35 -1.35 13.23 6.66
N VAL A 36 -0.55 12.43 5.98
CA VAL A 36 0.89 12.66 5.74
C VAL A 36 1.15 12.95 4.27
N THR A 37 2.35 13.44 3.92
CA THR A 37 2.79 13.64 2.53
C THR A 37 4.27 13.24 2.42
N PRO A 38 4.64 12.25 1.58
CA PRO A 38 3.78 11.38 0.76
C PRO A 38 2.78 10.56 1.58
N LYS A 39 1.72 10.04 0.95
CA LYS A 39 0.74 9.19 1.65
C LYS A 39 1.39 7.87 2.01
N GLU A 40 0.93 7.28 3.10
CA GLU A 40 1.49 6.04 3.61
C GLU A 40 0.48 4.90 3.53
N VAL A 41 0.97 3.70 3.21
CA VAL A 41 0.22 2.44 3.25
C VAL A 41 0.94 1.52 4.22
N THR A 42 0.20 1.02 5.20
CA THR A 42 0.71 0.11 6.23
C THR A 42 0.00 -1.22 6.13
N LEU A 43 0.73 -2.32 6.18
CA LEU A 43 0.19 -3.67 6.06
C LEU A 43 1.12 -4.69 6.73
N ASP A 44 0.64 -5.92 6.90
CA ASP A 44 1.48 -7.02 7.33
C ASP A 44 2.23 -7.65 6.16
N ILE A 45 3.56 -7.71 6.30
CA ILE A 45 4.50 -8.31 5.35
C ILE A 45 5.13 -9.56 5.95
N LYS A 46 5.01 -10.70 5.29
CA LYS A 46 5.50 -11.99 5.78
C LYS A 46 7.00 -12.13 5.59
N ASP A 47 7.49 -11.83 4.39
CA ASP A 47 8.88 -11.96 3.97
C ASP A 47 9.20 -11.00 2.80
N GLU A 48 10.43 -11.07 2.28
CA GLU A 48 10.87 -10.22 1.17
C GLU A 48 10.13 -10.49 -0.14
N ALA A 49 9.64 -11.72 -0.38
CA ALA A 49 8.88 -12.03 -1.58
C ALA A 49 7.48 -11.42 -1.52
N ASP A 50 6.85 -11.47 -0.34
CA ASP A 50 5.58 -10.80 -0.04
C ASP A 50 5.69 -9.28 -0.20
N GLU A 51 6.78 -8.69 0.30
CA GLU A 51 7.08 -7.27 0.13
C GLU A 51 7.27 -6.86 -1.33
N LYS A 52 7.98 -7.69 -2.10
CA LYS A 52 8.17 -7.45 -3.53
C LYS A 52 6.83 -7.50 -4.27
N LYS A 53 6.01 -8.50 -3.97
CA LYS A 53 4.66 -8.63 -4.56
C LYS A 53 3.80 -7.41 -4.24
N PHE A 54 3.80 -6.94 -2.99
CA PHE A 54 3.07 -5.72 -2.61
C PHE A 54 3.45 -4.51 -3.47
N LYS A 55 4.75 -4.31 -3.69
CA LYS A 55 5.26 -3.18 -4.51
C LYS A 55 4.85 -3.31 -5.98
N GLU A 56 4.88 -4.52 -6.53
CA GLU A 56 4.43 -4.82 -7.89
C GLU A 56 2.93 -4.54 -8.04
N GLU A 57 2.09 -5.11 -7.18
CA GLU A 57 0.63 -4.91 -7.20
C GLU A 57 0.25 -3.43 -7.04
N MET A 58 0.89 -2.72 -6.10
CA MET A 58 0.69 -1.28 -5.89
C MET A 58 1.02 -0.45 -7.14
N ALA A 59 2.09 -0.80 -7.85
CA ALA A 59 2.44 -0.14 -9.10
C ALA A 59 1.41 -0.44 -10.21
N ASP A 60 0.95 -1.69 -10.31
CA ASP A 60 -0.02 -2.14 -11.30
C ASP A 60 -1.39 -1.46 -11.14
N ILE A 61 -1.82 -1.20 -9.89
CA ILE A 61 -3.06 -0.44 -9.60
C ILE A 61 -2.86 1.08 -9.60
N GLY A 62 -1.65 1.57 -9.91
CA GLY A 62 -1.35 3.01 -10.13
C GLY A 62 -0.90 3.80 -8.91
N PHE A 63 -0.55 3.14 -7.80
CA PHE A 63 -0.06 3.74 -6.55
C PHE A 63 1.38 3.29 -6.23
N PRO A 64 2.37 3.54 -7.09
CA PRO A 64 3.72 3.01 -6.90
C PRO A 64 4.32 3.48 -5.56
N VAL A 65 5.03 2.55 -4.91
CA VAL A 65 5.82 2.84 -3.70
C VAL A 65 7.10 3.59 -4.10
N ILE A 66 7.44 4.65 -3.38
CA ILE A 66 8.51 5.59 -3.75
C ILE A 66 9.68 5.67 -2.77
N ASN A 67 9.57 5.09 -1.57
CA ASN A 67 10.69 4.98 -0.63
C ASN A 67 10.51 3.75 0.26
N ASP A 68 11.62 3.03 0.48
CA ASP A 68 11.81 1.94 1.45
C ASP A 68 12.53 2.42 2.71
#